data_AF-A0A645IF33-F1
#
_entry.id   AF-A0A645IF33-F1
#
_cell.length_a   1.000
_cell.length_b   1.000
_cell.length_c   1.000
_cell.angle_alpha   90.00
_cell.angle_beta   90.00
_cell.angle_gamma   90.00
#
_symmetry.space_group_name_H-M   'P 1'
#
loop_
_entity.id
_entity.type
_entity.pdbx_description
1 polymer ?
#
loop_
_entity_poly.entity_id
_entity_poly.type
_entity_poly.pdbx_seq_one_letter_code
_entity_poly.pdbx_strand_id
1 'polypeptide(L)'
;MVTPAINEVLKAVTANYTAQQLVSSRGEVSLLLDENLNTKLNEYGILVDDLNIINWDFSEEFITAIESKQVAEQNLIKTRTEQEQALVIANTEAQKQVIAAQAEANKIKLLADATAESNQTIAQSLSDILIRYETLQKWDGQLPKVTNGSNTLVDIGLGQ
;
A
#
# COMPACT_ATOMS: atom_id res chain seq x y z
N MET A 1 -46.69 41.09 16.74
CA MET A 1 -47.28 40.00 15.92
C MET A 1 -46.39 39.58 14.75
N VAL A 2 -45.44 40.43 14.30
CA VAL A 2 -44.55 40.13 13.15
C VAL A 2 -43.31 39.31 13.54
N THR A 3 -42.73 39.56 14.72
CA THR A 3 -41.54 38.87 15.24
C THR A 3 -41.66 37.33 15.32
N PRO A 4 -42.82 36.74 15.71
CA PRO A 4 -43.02 35.30 15.68
C PRO A 4 -42.92 34.71 14.27
N ALA A 5 -43.53 35.35 13.27
CA ALA A 5 -43.47 34.90 11.88
C ALA A 5 -42.04 34.95 11.34
N ILE A 6 -41.28 36.00 11.68
CA ILE A 6 -39.86 36.12 11.30
C ILE A 6 -39.04 34.99 11.93
N ASN A 7 -39.21 34.75 13.23
CA ASN A 7 -38.48 33.69 13.93
C ASN A 7 -38.83 32.29 13.43
N GLU A 8 -40.08 32.06 13.04
CA GLU A 8 -40.52 30.79 12.47
C GLU A 8 -39.84 30.53 11.12
N VAL A 9 -39.85 31.53 10.22
CA VAL A 9 -39.20 31.44 8.91
C VAL A 9 -37.68 31.27 9.06
N LEU A 10 -37.05 32.04 9.95
CA LEU A 10 -35.62 31.92 10.24
C LEU A 10 -35.25 30.51 10.73
N LYS A 11 -36.03 29.95 11.66
CA LYS A 11 -35.81 28.57 12.15
C LYS A 11 -36.03 27.53 11.04
N ALA A 12 -37.05 27.70 10.21
CA ALA A 12 -37.34 26.77 9.12
C ALA A 12 -36.20 26.74 8.08
N VAL A 13 -35.69 27.92 7.70
CA VAL A 13 -34.58 28.02 6.75
C VAL A 13 -33.29 27.47 7.38
N THR A 14 -32.94 27.92 8.58
CA THR A 14 -31.68 27.52 9.23
C THR A 14 -31.61 26.04 9.59
N ALA A 15 -32.73 25.36 9.84
CA ALA A 15 -32.77 23.93 10.12
C ALA A 15 -32.29 23.03 8.96
N ASN A 16 -32.31 23.54 7.72
CA ASN A 16 -31.86 22.80 6.54
C ASN A 16 -30.35 22.91 6.28
N TYR A 17 -29.65 23.77 7.02
CA TYR A 17 -28.22 24.04 6.81
C TYR A 17 -27.42 23.76 8.08
N THR A 18 -26.21 23.25 7.88
CA THR A 18 -25.21 23.22 8.97
C THR A 18 -24.71 24.63 9.24
N ALA A 19 -24.20 24.88 10.46
CA ALA A 19 -23.67 26.21 10.80
C ALA A 19 -22.54 26.67 9.89
N GLN A 20 -21.70 25.74 9.42
CA GLN A 20 -20.64 26.06 8.47
C GLN A 20 -21.23 26.53 7.13
N GLN A 21 -22.30 25.90 6.65
CA GLN A 21 -23.02 26.31 5.45
C GLN A 21 -23.77 27.64 5.63
N LEU A 22 -24.32 27.94 6.82
CA LEU A 22 -24.95 29.23 7.10
C LEU A 22 -23.96 30.40 6.98
N VAL A 23 -22.70 30.17 7.33
CA VAL A 23 -21.62 31.16 7.16
C VAL A 23 -21.16 31.22 5.70
N SER A 24 -20.86 30.07 5.08
CA SER A 24 -20.30 30.01 3.73
C SER A 24 -21.30 30.39 2.62
N SER A 25 -22.55 29.98 2.74
CA SER A 25 -23.62 30.22 1.76
C SER A 25 -24.57 31.35 2.18
N ARG A 26 -24.07 32.34 2.93
CA ARG A 26 -24.91 33.43 3.48
C ARG A 26 -25.80 34.09 2.43
N GLY A 27 -25.28 34.37 1.23
CA GLY A 27 -26.06 35.00 0.16
C GLY A 27 -27.25 34.15 -0.31
N GLU A 28 -27.06 32.84 -0.45
CA GLU A 28 -28.13 31.91 -0.83
C GLU A 28 -29.17 31.79 0.28
N VAL A 29 -28.71 31.69 1.53
CA VAL A 29 -29.59 31.65 2.71
C VAL A 29 -30.39 32.95 2.83
N SER A 30 -29.77 34.11 2.59
CA SER A 30 -30.44 35.42 2.60
C SER A 30 -31.53 35.49 1.53
N LEU A 31 -31.26 35.02 0.32
CA LEU A 31 -32.26 35.02 -0.77
C LEU A 31 -33.46 34.14 -0.42
N LEU A 32 -33.20 32.92 0.06
CA LEU A 32 -34.26 31.99 0.46
C LEU A 32 -35.07 32.53 1.65
N LEU A 33 -34.39 33.17 2.61
CA LEU A 33 -35.03 33.81 3.76
C LEU A 33 -35.92 34.97 3.32
N ASP A 34 -35.47 35.77 2.34
CA ASP A 34 -36.25 36.87 1.77
C ASP A 34 -37.54 36.37 1.12
N GLU A 35 -37.45 35.39 0.23
CA GLU A 35 -38.64 34.82 -0.45
C GLU A 35 -39.67 34.28 0.56
N ASN A 36 -39.20 33.56 1.58
CA ASN A 36 -40.08 32.98 2.60
C ASN A 36 -40.67 34.05 3.52
N LEU A 37 -39.88 35.06 3.90
CA LEU A 37 -40.37 36.16 4.72
C LEU A 37 -41.39 37.00 3.96
N ASN A 38 -41.12 37.35 2.70
CA ASN A 38 -42.04 38.13 1.89
C ASN A 38 -43.35 37.37 1.68
N THR A 39 -43.30 36.07 1.42
CA THR A 39 -44.49 35.22 1.29
C THR A 39 -45.36 35.25 2.56
N LYS A 40 -44.73 35.13 3.74
CA LYS A 40 -45.46 35.03 5.03
C LYS A 40 -45.89 36.38 5.59
N LEU A 41 -45.12 37.43 5.35
CA LEU A 41 -45.39 38.78 5.86
C LEU A 41 -46.36 39.56 4.97
N ASN A 42 -46.46 39.22 3.69
CA ASN A 42 -47.43 39.81 2.77
C ASN A 42 -48.89 39.46 3.17
N GLU A 43 -49.13 38.32 3.82
CA GLU A 43 -50.44 38.00 4.44
C GLU A 43 -50.86 39.04 5.51
N TYR A 44 -49.90 39.75 6.09
CA TYR A 44 -50.11 40.82 7.06
C TYR A 44 -49.97 42.23 6.43
N GLY A 45 -49.81 42.32 5.10
CA GLY A 45 -49.61 43.58 4.37
C GLY A 45 -48.22 44.20 4.56
N ILE A 46 -47.23 43.41 4.97
CA ILE A 46 -45.86 43.86 5.20
C ILE A 46 -44.97 43.39 4.06
N LEU A 47 -44.31 44.32 3.39
CA LEU A 47 -43.31 44.05 2.37
C LEU A 47 -41.91 44.19 2.98
N VAL A 48 -41.06 43.21 2.69
CA VAL A 48 -39.64 43.23 3.02
C VAL A 48 -38.87 43.74 1.81
N ASP A 49 -38.07 44.79 2.00
CA ASP A 49 -37.33 45.47 0.91
C ASP A 49 -35.87 44.97 0.81
N ASP A 50 -35.20 44.82 1.95
CA ASP A 50 -33.84 44.25 2.03
C ASP A 50 -33.63 43.52 3.36
N LEU A 51 -32.89 42.41 3.30
CA LEU A 51 -32.51 41.60 4.46
C LEU A 51 -31.01 41.44 4.52
N ASN A 52 -30.41 42.00 5.57
CA ASN A 52 -29.01 41.83 5.87
C ASN A 52 -28.80 41.01 7.14
N ILE A 53 -28.09 39.89 7.01
CA ILE A 53 -27.67 39.08 8.15
C ILE A 53 -26.39 39.72 8.69
N ILE A 54 -26.44 40.22 9.93
CA ILE A 54 -25.28 40.86 10.58
C ILE A 54 -24.31 39.79 11.08
N ASN A 55 -24.77 38.90 11.96
CA ASN A 55 -23.95 37.82 12.51
C ASN A 55 -24.77 36.58 12.81
N TRP A 56 -24.07 35.43 12.82
CA TRP A 56 -24.60 34.17 13.33
C TRP A 56 -24.05 33.98 14.75
N ASP A 57 -24.95 33.93 15.72
CA ASP A 57 -24.60 33.63 17.10
C ASP A 57 -25.05 32.19 17.39
N PHE A 58 -24.09 31.30 17.62
CA PHE A 58 -24.34 29.91 17.96
C PHE A 58 -24.04 29.69 19.43
N SER A 59 -24.80 28.81 20.08
CA SER A 59 -24.55 28.50 21.49
C SER A 59 -23.16 27.86 21.65
N GLU A 60 -22.53 28.07 22.81
CA GLU A 60 -21.19 27.57 23.10
C GLU A 60 -21.13 26.03 23.03
N GLU A 61 -22.20 25.36 23.48
CA GLU A 61 -22.34 23.89 23.41
C GLU A 61 -22.35 23.39 21.96
N PHE A 62 -22.97 24.15 21.07
CA PHE A 62 -23.06 23.80 19.66
C PHE A 62 -21.73 24.02 18.92
N ILE A 63 -21.01 25.10 19.24
CA ILE A 63 -19.64 25.33 18.73
C ILE A 63 -18.72 24.18 19.20
N THR A 64 -18.77 23.85 20.48
CA THR A 64 -18.00 22.74 21.07
C THR A 64 -18.30 21.41 20.38
N ALA A 65 -19.58 21.12 20.09
CA ALA A 65 -19.98 19.90 19.40
C ALA A 65 -19.44 19.83 17.96
N ILE A 66 -19.41 20.96 17.24
CA ILE A 66 -18.82 21.02 15.89
C ILE A 66 -17.32 20.77 15.95
N GLU A 67 -16.60 21.46 16.84
CA GLU A 67 -15.15 21.29 17.00
C GLU A 67 -14.82 19.84 17.38
N SER A 68 -15.58 19.27 18.31
CA SER A 68 -15.42 17.86 18.70
C SER A 68 -15.65 16.90 17.53
N LYS A 69 -16.71 17.13 16.73
CA LYS A 69 -16.97 16.32 15.53
C LYS A 69 -15.84 16.46 14.51
N GLN A 70 -15.34 17.68 14.30
CA GLN A 70 -14.23 17.94 13.38
C GLN A 70 -12.95 17.24 13.82
N VAL A 71 -12.62 17.30 15.12
CA VAL A 71 -11.49 16.57 15.69
C VAL A 71 -11.67 15.06 15.55
N ALA A 72 -12.88 14.54 15.77
CA ALA A 72 -13.19 13.12 15.60
C ALA A 72 -13.05 12.67 14.13
N GLU A 73 -13.58 13.43 13.18
CA GLU A 73 -13.43 13.18 11.74
C GLU A 73 -11.96 13.25 11.31
N GLN A 74 -11.22 14.25 11.77
CA GLN A 74 -9.79 14.40 11.48
C GLN A 74 -8.99 13.22 12.04
N ASN A 75 -9.28 12.78 13.26
CA ASN A 75 -8.67 11.60 13.86
C ASN A 75 -9.01 10.34 13.06
N LEU A 76 -10.25 10.17 12.61
CA LEU A 76 -10.65 9.03 11.79
C LEU A 76 -9.90 9.01 10.46
N ILE A 77 -9.79 10.15 9.78
CA ILE A 77 -9.02 10.29 8.53
C ILE A 77 -7.55 9.94 8.78
N LYS A 78 -6.97 10.45 9.87
CA LYS A 78 -5.58 10.18 10.25
C LYS A 78 -5.36 8.68 10.48
N THR A 79 -6.19 8.04 11.30
CA THR A 79 -6.09 6.61 11.57
C THR A 79 -6.27 5.76 10.31
N ARG A 80 -7.20 6.11 9.42
CA ARG A 80 -7.35 5.40 8.14
C ARG A 80 -6.09 5.53 7.28
N THR A 81 -5.56 6.74 7.17
CA THR A 81 -4.34 7.01 6.41
C THR A 81 -3.15 6.22 6.98
N GLU A 82 -3.00 6.17 8.30
CA GLU A 82 -1.96 5.39 8.98
C GLU A 82 -2.12 3.88 8.71
N GLN A 83 -3.34 3.35 8.76
CA GLN A 83 -3.62 1.95 8.45
C GLN A 83 -3.32 1.61 6.98
N GLU A 84 -3.70 2.48 6.05
CA GLU A 84 -3.40 2.32 4.62
C GLU A 84 -1.89 2.34 4.37
N GLN A 85 -1.16 3.28 4.99
CA GLN A 85 0.31 3.32 4.90
C GLN A 85 0.94 2.04 5.45
N ALA A 86 0.50 1.55 6.60
CA ALA A 86 1.00 0.32 7.18
C ALA A 86 0.78 -0.89 6.25
N LEU A 87 -0.40 -0.99 5.63
CA LEU A 87 -0.70 -2.03 4.64
C LEU A 87 0.20 -1.94 3.41
N VAL A 88 0.41 -0.74 2.87
CA VAL A 88 1.28 -0.53 1.70
C VAL A 88 2.72 -0.93 2.02
N ILE A 89 3.24 -0.55 3.19
CA ILE A 89 4.59 -0.92 3.64
C ILE A 89 4.71 -2.43 3.78
N ALA A 90 3.76 -3.09 4.44
CA ALA A 90 3.76 -4.54 4.62
C ALA A 90 3.72 -5.30 3.29
N ASN A 91 2.88 -4.87 2.35
CA ASN A 91 2.81 -5.45 1.01
C ASN A 91 4.11 -5.23 0.22
N THR A 92 4.67 -4.03 0.30
CA THR A 92 5.93 -3.69 -0.38
C THR A 92 7.08 -4.54 0.17
N GLU A 93 7.16 -4.72 1.48
CA GLU A 93 8.18 -5.55 2.12
C GLU A 93 8.04 -7.03 1.74
N ALA A 94 6.82 -7.56 1.73
CA ALA A 94 6.55 -8.92 1.25
C ALA A 94 6.97 -9.09 -0.22
N GLN A 95 6.64 -8.14 -1.09
CA GLN A 95 7.07 -8.17 -2.50
C GLN A 95 8.59 -8.09 -2.65
N LYS A 96 9.26 -7.22 -1.87
CA LYS A 96 10.72 -7.15 -1.86
C LYS A 96 11.36 -8.49 -1.50
N GLN A 97 10.84 -9.18 -0.48
CA GLN A 97 11.34 -10.50 -0.10
C GLN A 97 11.15 -11.54 -1.20
N VAL A 98 10.00 -11.56 -1.86
CA VAL A 98 9.74 -12.46 -3.00
C VAL A 98 10.71 -12.17 -4.14
N ILE A 99 10.90 -10.90 -4.51
CA ILE A 99 11.82 -10.49 -5.57
C ILE A 99 13.25 -10.87 -5.22
N ALA A 100 13.68 -10.65 -3.97
CA ALA A 100 15.01 -11.01 -3.50
C ALA A 100 15.24 -12.53 -3.53
N ALA A 101 14.28 -13.32 -3.07
CA ALA A 101 14.34 -14.78 -3.13
C ALA A 101 14.39 -15.28 -4.58
N GLN A 102 13.58 -14.70 -5.48
CA GLN A 102 13.59 -15.04 -6.89
C GLN A 102 14.92 -14.67 -7.57
N ALA A 103 15.49 -13.51 -7.22
CA ALA A 103 16.78 -13.07 -7.72
C ALA A 103 17.90 -14.03 -7.30
N GLU A 104 17.93 -14.46 -6.02
CA GLU A 104 18.93 -15.42 -5.54
C GLU A 104 18.74 -16.79 -6.19
N ALA A 105 17.50 -17.27 -6.33
CA ALA A 105 17.22 -18.53 -7.03
C ALA A 105 17.70 -18.50 -8.49
N ASN A 106 17.46 -17.39 -9.20
CA ASN A 106 17.91 -17.21 -10.58
C ASN A 106 19.44 -17.18 -10.67
N LYS A 107 20.11 -16.50 -9.74
CA LYS A 107 21.57 -16.46 -9.66
C LYS A 107 22.17 -17.85 -9.44
N ILE A 108 21.62 -18.63 -8.52
CA ILE A 108 22.07 -20.01 -8.26
C ILE A 108 21.89 -20.88 -9.51
N LYS A 109 20.74 -20.80 -10.19
CA LYS A 109 20.52 -21.51 -11.45
C LYS A 109 21.54 -21.15 -12.50
N LEU A 110 21.76 -19.85 -12.72
CA LEU A 110 22.73 -19.37 -13.72
C LEU A 110 24.15 -19.88 -13.42
N LEU A 111 24.56 -19.88 -12.15
CA LEU A 111 25.87 -20.43 -11.75
C LEU A 111 25.95 -21.94 -11.96
N ALA A 112 24.88 -22.68 -11.65
CA ALA A 112 24.83 -24.12 -11.87
C ALA A 112 24.90 -24.47 -13.36
N ASP A 113 24.16 -23.76 -14.21
CA ASP A 113 24.16 -23.93 -15.66
C ASP A 113 25.55 -23.63 -16.24
N ALA A 114 26.16 -22.50 -15.85
CA ALA A 114 27.52 -22.15 -16.28
C ALA A 114 28.57 -23.18 -15.83
N THR A 115 28.43 -23.74 -14.63
CA THR A 115 29.34 -24.79 -14.13
C THR A 115 29.14 -26.09 -14.90
N ALA A 116 27.90 -26.45 -15.20
CA ALA A 116 27.59 -27.64 -15.99
C ALA A 116 28.16 -27.53 -17.42
N GLU A 117 28.00 -26.39 -18.08
CA GLU A 117 28.57 -26.12 -19.41
C GLU A 117 30.12 -26.16 -19.39
N SER A 118 30.73 -25.57 -18.37
CA SER A 118 32.18 -25.62 -18.17
C SER A 118 32.67 -27.07 -18.01
N ASN A 119 32.01 -27.87 -17.17
CA ASN A 119 32.34 -29.29 -16.98
C ASN A 119 32.16 -30.11 -18.26
N GLN A 120 31.11 -29.85 -19.04
CA GLN A 120 30.89 -30.49 -20.34
C GLN A 120 32.01 -30.14 -21.32
N THR A 121 32.41 -28.87 -21.39
CA THR A 121 33.50 -28.40 -22.26
C THR A 121 34.82 -29.05 -21.87
N ILE A 122 35.12 -29.10 -20.57
CA ILE A 122 36.30 -29.79 -20.03
C ILE A 122 36.27 -31.26 -20.45
N ALA A 123 35.16 -31.97 -20.19
CA ALA A 123 35.01 -33.38 -20.53
C ALA A 123 35.18 -33.66 -22.04
N GLN A 124 34.69 -32.77 -22.92
CA GLN A 124 34.87 -32.88 -24.37
C GLN A 124 36.32 -32.58 -24.81
N SER A 125 37.00 -31.67 -24.12
CA SER A 125 38.40 -31.31 -24.42
C SER A 125 39.42 -32.36 -23.95
N LEU A 126 39.02 -33.22 -23.01
CA LEU A 126 39.82 -34.34 -22.52
C LEU A 126 39.77 -35.49 -23.55
N SER A 127 40.82 -35.63 -24.36
CA SER A 127 40.99 -36.84 -25.17
C SER A 127 41.43 -38.01 -24.29
N ASP A 128 40.93 -39.23 -24.57
CA ASP A 128 41.31 -40.46 -23.86
C ASP A 128 42.84 -40.68 -23.81
N ILE A 129 43.55 -40.21 -24.85
CA ILE A 129 45.01 -40.24 -24.92
C ILE A 129 45.66 -39.30 -23.90
N LEU A 130 45.13 -38.09 -23.69
CA LEU A 130 45.66 -37.18 -22.68
C LEU A 130 45.41 -37.67 -21.26
N ILE A 131 44.21 -38.22 -20.97
CA ILE A 131 43.92 -38.82 -19.66
C ILE A 131 44.90 -39.97 -19.38
N ARG A 132 45.11 -40.86 -20.35
CA ARG A 132 46.08 -41.96 -20.22
C ARG A 132 47.52 -41.44 -20.04
N TYR A 133 47.90 -40.39 -20.76
CA TYR A 133 49.23 -39.80 -20.63
C TYR A 133 49.45 -39.13 -19.26
N GLU A 134 48.49 -38.34 -18.77
CA GLU A 134 48.59 -37.72 -17.43
C GLU A 134 48.51 -38.74 -16.30
N THR A 135 47.67 -39.77 -16.44
CA THR A 135 47.61 -40.86 -15.46
C THR A 135 48.90 -41.65 -15.43
N LEU A 136 49.53 -41.93 -16.57
CA LEU A 136 50.86 -42.56 -16.62
C LEU A 136 51.97 -41.67 -16.05
N GLN A 137 51.91 -40.36 -16.27
CA GLN A 137 52.88 -39.39 -15.72
C GLN A 137 52.76 -39.20 -14.20
N LYS A 138 51.52 -39.17 -13.68
CA LYS A 138 51.26 -39.00 -12.24
C LYS A 138 51.21 -40.33 -11.48
N TRP A 139 51.25 -41.44 -12.18
CA TRP A 139 51.38 -42.75 -11.58
C TRP A 139 52.86 -42.97 -11.19
N ASP A 140 53.09 -43.18 -9.90
CA ASP A 140 54.40 -43.44 -9.31
C ASP A 140 54.89 -44.89 -9.51
N GLY A 141 54.18 -45.68 -10.31
CA GLY A 141 54.46 -47.10 -10.56
C GLY A 141 54.18 -48.01 -9.36
N GLN A 142 53.58 -47.51 -8.27
CA GLN A 142 53.21 -48.35 -7.13
C GLN A 142 51.78 -48.87 -7.29
N LEU A 143 51.65 -50.20 -7.32
CA LEU A 143 50.35 -50.86 -7.24
C LEU A 143 49.76 -50.58 -5.84
N PRO A 144 48.48 -50.19 -5.72
CA PRO A 144 47.84 -49.99 -4.43
C PRO A 144 47.83 -51.31 -3.66
N LYS A 145 48.66 -51.41 -2.62
CA LYS A 145 48.67 -52.56 -1.72
C LYS A 145 47.50 -52.48 -0.77
N VAL A 146 46.36 -53.04 -1.17
CA VAL A 146 45.30 -53.42 -0.24
C VAL A 146 45.66 -54.76 0.38
N THR A 147 46.27 -54.72 1.56
CA THR A 147 46.43 -55.90 2.41
C THR A 147 45.10 -56.16 3.10
N ASN A 148 44.29 -57.09 2.58
CA ASN A 148 43.36 -57.83 3.39
C ASN A 148 43.56 -59.32 3.11
N GLY A 149 43.74 -60.10 4.19
CA GLY A 149 44.13 -61.49 4.13
C GLY A 149 43.18 -62.30 3.26
N SER A 150 43.76 -62.94 2.24
CA SER A 150 43.17 -64.10 1.56
C SER A 150 42.00 -63.82 0.60
N ASN A 151 42.20 -62.92 -0.37
CA ASN A 151 41.88 -63.11 -1.80
C ASN A 151 41.94 -61.77 -2.54
N THR A 152 42.82 -61.67 -3.53
CA THR A 152 42.87 -60.53 -4.46
C THR A 152 41.69 -60.59 -5.42
N LEU A 153 40.82 -59.57 -5.37
CA LEU A 153 39.60 -59.44 -6.17
C LEU A 153 39.71 -58.42 -7.33
N VAL A 154 40.90 -57.94 -7.67
CA VAL A 154 41.05 -56.95 -8.77
C VAL A 154 41.48 -57.65 -10.05
N ASP A 155 40.50 -58.04 -10.85
CA ASP A 155 40.65 -58.28 -12.29
C ASP A 155 40.69 -56.93 -13.00
N ILE A 156 41.88 -56.47 -13.35
CA ILE A 156 42.03 -55.39 -14.34
C ILE A 156 41.99 -56.10 -15.69
N GLY A 157 40.78 -56.27 -16.22
CA GLY A 157 40.54 -56.80 -17.55
C GLY A 157 41.15 -55.88 -18.62
N LEU A 158 42.46 -55.98 -18.80
CA LEU A 158 43.14 -55.55 -20.01
C LEU A 158 42.91 -56.68 -21.02
N GLY A 159 41.82 -56.54 -21.78
CA GLY A 159 41.56 -57.35 -22.96
C GLY A 159 42.75 -57.30 -23.91
N GLN A 160 42.98 -58.45 -24.56
CA GLN A 160 44.00 -58.74 -25.57
C GLN A 160 44.25 -57.62 -26.58
#